data_AF-A0A0L7KWL3-F1
#
_entry.id   AF-A0A0L7KWL3-F1
#
_cell.length_a   1.000
_cell.length_b   1.000
_cell.length_c   1.000
_cell.angle_alpha   90.00
_cell.angle_beta   90.00
_cell.angle_gamma   90.00
#
_symmetry.space_group_name_H-M   'P 1'
#
loop_
_entity.id
_entity.type
_entity.pdbx_description
1 polymer ?
#
loop_
_entity_poly.entity_id
_entity_poly.type
_entity_poly.pdbx_seq_one_letter_code
_entity_poly.pdbx_strand_id
1 'polypeptide(L)'
;MAEVIDVQKMCRACLVDTGPFTSLFSPTTRETLLFSQIFKYCTSVEVSDSDQLPKQMCTACADLLKTLYSFKKMVLKSNVILKQHIDSQGEKKETKR
;
A
#
# COMPACT_ATOMS: atom_id res chain seq x y z
N MET A 1 -33.81 16.64 -5.65
CA MET A 1 -33.26 16.58 -4.28
C MET A 1 -31.91 15.89 -4.40
N ALA A 2 -30.80 16.55 -4.05
CA ALA A 2 -29.51 15.89 -4.10
C ALA A 2 -29.48 14.82 -3.00
N GLU A 3 -29.28 13.55 -3.37
CA GLU A 3 -29.06 12.50 -2.38
C GLU A 3 -27.82 12.85 -1.57
N VAL A 4 -27.98 12.91 -0.25
CA VAL A 4 -26.88 13.20 0.67
C VAL A 4 -26.04 11.94 0.78
N ILE A 5 -24.89 11.94 0.10
CA ILE A 5 -23.93 10.85 0.15
C ILE A 5 -23.19 10.91 1.50
N ASP A 6 -23.39 9.90 2.35
CA ASP A 6 -22.63 9.74 3.59
C ASP A 6 -21.25 9.13 3.28
N VAL A 7 -20.31 9.99 2.93
CA VAL A 7 -18.92 9.61 2.61
C VAL A 7 -18.24 8.84 3.73
N GLN A 8 -18.69 8.97 4.98
CA GLN A 8 -18.07 8.28 6.10
C GLN A 8 -18.41 6.79 6.15
N LYS A 9 -19.45 6.34 5.42
CA LYS A 9 -19.84 4.92 5.31
C LYS A 9 -19.24 4.20 4.10
N MET A 10 -18.37 4.87 3.35
CA MET A 10 -17.80 4.35 2.11
C MET A 10 -16.39 3.80 2.31
N CYS A 11 -16.00 2.84 1.47
CA CYS A 11 -14.63 2.40 1.36
C CYS A 11 -13.76 3.51 0.76
N ARG A 12 -12.66 3.84 1.45
CA ARG A 12 -11.67 4.83 0.99
C ARG A 12 -11.06 4.52 -0.38
N ALA A 13 -10.99 3.25 -0.75
CA ALA A 13 -10.36 2.80 -1.99
C ALA A 13 -11.34 2.66 -3.16
N CYS A 14 -12.53 2.10 -2.93
CA CYS A 14 -13.45 1.72 -4.01
C CYS A 14 -14.86 2.33 -3.90
N LEU A 15 -15.11 3.17 -2.90
CA LEU A 15 -16.39 3.85 -2.64
C LEU A 15 -17.59 2.94 -2.35
N VAL A 16 -17.41 1.61 -2.24
CA VAL A 16 -18.48 0.71 -1.81
C VAL A 16 -18.93 1.07 -0.40
N ASP A 17 -20.24 1.08 -0.17
CA ASP A 17 -20.90 1.45 1.09
C ASP A 17 -21.45 0.24 1.86
N THR A 18 -21.13 -0.96 1.39
CA THR A 18 -21.59 -2.22 1.97
C THR A 18 -20.44 -3.11 2.40
N GLY A 19 -20.68 -3.85 3.48
CA GLY A 19 -19.81 -4.92 3.96
C GLY A 19 -19.10 -4.59 5.27
N PRO A 20 -18.31 -5.55 5.78
CA PRO A 20 -17.46 -5.29 6.93
C PRO A 20 -16.34 -4.33 6.54
N PHE A 21 -16.16 -3.32 7.39
CA PHE A 21 -15.13 -2.30 7.24
C PHE A 21 -14.06 -2.46 8.32
N THR A 22 -12.83 -2.13 7.95
CA THR A 22 -11.70 -1.98 8.88
C THR A 22 -11.21 -0.55 8.85
N SER A 23 -10.86 0.01 10.01
CA SER A 23 -10.28 1.35 10.07
C SER A 23 -8.88 1.36 9.43
N LEU A 24 -8.60 2.40 8.66
CA LEU A 24 -7.26 2.64 8.10
C LEU A 24 -6.22 2.88 9.20
N PHE A 25 -6.65 3.26 10.40
CA PHE A 25 -5.76 3.48 11.55
C PHE A 25 -5.67 2.28 12.48
N SER A 26 -6.22 1.13 12.09
CA SER A 26 -5.99 -0.14 12.78
C SER A 26 -4.66 -0.77 12.37
N PRO A 27 -3.96 -1.45 13.30
CA PRO A 27 -2.74 -2.19 12.99
C PRO A 27 -3.05 -3.42 12.12
N THR A 28 -2.11 -3.76 11.25
CA THR A 28 -2.12 -5.02 10.52
C THR A 28 -1.60 -6.16 11.39
N THR A 29 -2.09 -7.38 11.15
CA THR A 29 -1.75 -8.57 11.94
C THR A 29 -0.29 -9.02 11.82
N ARG A 30 0.45 -8.55 10.80
CA ARG A 30 1.78 -9.10 10.46
C ARG A 30 2.96 -8.22 10.85
N GLU A 31 2.83 -6.89 10.79
CA GLU A 31 4.02 -6.01 10.83
C GLU A 31 3.90 -4.85 11.83
N THR A 32 2.90 -4.83 12.71
CA THR A 32 2.55 -3.67 13.60
C THR A 32 2.29 -2.34 12.87
N LEU A 33 2.39 -2.33 11.54
CA LEU A 33 2.09 -1.18 10.68
C LEU A 33 0.59 -0.96 10.57
N LEU A 34 0.19 0.31 10.49
CA LEU A 34 -1.19 0.70 10.24
C LEU A 34 -1.55 0.50 8.76
N PHE A 35 -2.82 0.24 8.48
CA PHE A 35 -3.32 0.18 7.10
C PHE A 35 -3.07 1.48 6.33
N SER A 36 -3.14 2.65 6.98
CA SER A 36 -2.85 3.96 6.39
C SER A 36 -1.41 4.08 5.89
N GLN A 37 -0.46 3.55 6.65
CA GLN A 37 0.96 3.54 6.27
C GLN A 37 1.19 2.65 5.06
N ILE A 38 0.60 1.45 5.05
CA ILE A 38 0.67 0.53 3.92
C ILE A 38 -0.02 1.13 2.68
N PHE A 39 -1.18 1.78 2.87
CA PHE A 39 -1.93 2.44 1.81
C PHE A 39 -1.07 3.50 1.11
N LYS A 40 -0.54 4.45 1.87
CA LYS A 40 0.38 5.49 1.37
C LYS A 40 1.59 4.87 0.68
N TYR A 41 2.23 3.89 1.32
CA TYR A 41 3.39 3.24 0.75
C TYR A 41 3.09 2.57 -0.60
N CYS A 42 1.93 1.94 -0.77
CA CYS A 42 1.56 1.25 -2.00
C CYS A 42 1.08 2.19 -3.11
N THR A 43 0.24 3.19 -2.79
CA THR A 43 -0.49 4.01 -3.77
C THR A 43 0.04 5.42 -3.94
N SER A 44 0.91 5.88 -3.04
CA SER A 44 1.34 7.28 -2.92
C SER A 44 0.22 8.27 -2.57
N VAL A 45 -0.95 7.77 -2.16
CA VAL A 45 -2.09 8.60 -1.72
C VAL A 45 -2.01 8.80 -0.21
N GLU A 46 -2.08 10.05 0.23
CA GLU A 46 -2.06 10.42 1.65
C GLU A 46 -3.38 10.10 2.34
N VAL A 47 -3.29 9.66 3.59
CA VAL A 47 -4.42 9.45 4.50
C VAL A 47 -4.13 10.22 5.77
N SER A 48 -4.94 11.22 6.06
CA SER A 48 -4.87 11.98 7.31
C SER A 48 -6.07 11.63 8.18
N ASP A 49 -5.94 11.68 9.50
CA ASP A 49 -7.11 11.60 10.38
C ASP A 49 -7.90 12.92 10.38
N SER A 50 -7.25 14.03 10.03
CA SER A 50 -7.85 15.38 10.03
C SER A 50 -8.68 15.74 8.79
N ASP A 51 -8.62 14.95 7.71
CA ASP A 51 -9.40 15.21 6.49
C ASP A 51 -10.86 14.71 6.60
N GLN A 52 -11.74 15.13 5.69
CA GLN A 52 -13.17 14.73 5.71
C GLN A 52 -13.47 13.48 4.85
N LEU A 53 -12.44 12.70 4.53
CA LEU A 53 -12.54 11.56 3.63
C LEU A 53 -12.79 10.26 4.42
N PRO A 54 -13.24 9.16 3.78
CA PRO A 54 -13.54 7.93 4.50
C PRO A 54 -12.33 7.38 5.24
N LYS A 55 -12.48 7.08 6.52
CA LYS A 55 -11.41 6.50 7.37
C LYS A 55 -11.40 4.97 7.38
N GLN A 56 -12.23 4.37 6.56
CA GLN A 56 -12.51 2.94 6.57
C GLN A 56 -12.31 2.31 5.19
N MET A 57 -12.01 1.02 5.20
CA MET A 57 -11.72 0.24 4.02
C MET A 57 -12.46 -1.09 4.10
N CYS A 58 -13.16 -1.47 3.03
CA CYS A 58 -13.85 -2.74 2.96
C CYS A 58 -12.83 -3.90 2.91
N THR A 59 -13.24 -5.09 3.37
CA THR A 59 -12.35 -6.27 3.44
C THR A 59 -11.67 -6.61 2.11
N ALA A 60 -12.38 -6.50 0.98
CA ALA A 60 -11.82 -6.77 -0.34
C ALA A 60 -10.62 -5.86 -0.67
N CYS A 61 -10.75 -4.56 -0.38
CA CYS A 61 -9.65 -3.61 -0.55
C CYS A 61 -8.52 -3.84 0.46
N ALA A 62 -8.85 -4.24 1.69
CA ALA A 62 -7.84 -4.55 2.71
C ALA A 62 -6.96 -5.74 2.30
N ASP A 63 -7.56 -6.80 1.75
CA ASP A 63 -6.82 -7.99 1.30
C ASP A 63 -6.03 -7.74 0.02
N LEU A 64 -6.59 -6.96 -0.91
CA LEU A 64 -5.85 -6.47 -2.07
C LEU A 64 -4.63 -5.65 -1.65
N LEU A 65 -4.80 -4.75 -0.66
CA LEU A 65 -3.71 -3.90 -0.18
C LEU A 65 -2.58 -4.72 0.46
N LYS A 66 -2.90 -5.77 1.24
CA LYS A 66 -1.89 -6.69 1.81
C LYS A 66 -1.10 -7.42 0.70
N THR A 67 -1.80 -7.83 -0.35
CA THR A 67 -1.22 -8.51 -1.51
C THR A 67 -0.28 -7.58 -2.26
N LEU A 68 -0.75 -6.36 -2.54
CA LEU A 68 0.04 -5.31 -3.19
C LEU A 68 1.28 -4.92 -2.37
N TYR A 69 1.15 -4.85 -1.05
CA TYR A 69 2.27 -4.55 -0.16
C TYR A 69 3.37 -5.62 -0.22
N SER A 70 2.97 -6.90 -0.16
CA SER A 70 3.90 -8.02 -0.28
C SER A 70 4.60 -8.02 -1.64
N PHE A 71 3.85 -7.76 -2.71
CA PHE A 71 4.38 -7.64 -4.06
C PHE A 71 5.36 -6.48 -4.19
N LYS A 72 5.02 -5.28 -3.70
CA LYS A 72 5.89 -4.11 -3.75
C LYS A 72 7.21 -4.35 -3.00
N LYS A 73 7.16 -4.96 -1.80
CA LYS A 73 8.38 -5.36 -1.05
C LYS A 73 9.25 -6.33 -1.84
N MET A 74 8.64 -7.33 -2.48
CA MET A 74 9.35 -8.30 -3.33
C MET A 74 10.06 -7.59 -4.48
N VAL A 75 9.36 -6.71 -5.20
CA VAL A 75 9.92 -5.96 -6.34
C VAL A 75 11.09 -5.08 -5.92
N LEU A 76 10.97 -4.33 -4.81
CA LEU A 76 12.05 -3.48 -4.32
C LEU A 76 13.28 -4.29 -3.92
N LYS A 77 13.10 -5.40 -3.21
CA LYS A 77 14.20 -6.29 -2.83
C LYS A 77 14.90 -6.85 -4.07
N SER A 78 14.13 -7.36 -5.03
CA SER A 78 14.68 -7.91 -6.27
C SER A 78 15.44 -6.86 -7.08
N ASN A 79 14.93 -5.63 -7.16
CA ASN A 79 15.61 -4.53 -7.86
C ASN A 79 16.97 -4.19 -7.24
N VAL A 80 17.08 -4.18 -5.91
CA VAL A 80 18.37 -3.97 -5.22
C VAL A 80 19.36 -5.09 -5.56
N ILE A 81 18.92 -6.35 -5.44
CA ILE A 81 19.76 -7.52 -5.74
C ILE A 81 20.25 -7.51 -7.20
N LEU A 82 19.35 -7.22 -8.14
CA LEU A 82 19.68 -7.17 -9.56
C LEU A 82 20.71 -6.08 -9.88
N LYS A 83 20.58 -4.89 -9.28
CA LYS A 83 21.56 -3.81 -9.44
C LYS A 83 22.94 -4.20 -8.91
N GLN A 84 22.99 -4.78 -7.71
CA GLN A 84 24.24 -5.28 -7.12
C GLN A 84 24.94 -6.30 -8.02
N HIS A 85 24.18 -7.21 -8.64
CA HIS A 85 24.74 -8.17 -9.59
C HIS A 85 25.32 -7.53 -10.86
N ILE A 86 24.70 -6.46 -11.37
CA ILE A 86 25.22 -5.73 -12.54
C ILE A 86 26.52 -5.00 -12.18
N ASP A 87 26.54 -4.32 -11.03
CA ASP A 87 27.70 -3.54 -10.56
C ASP A 87 28.92 -4.45 -10.33
N SER A 88 28.72 -5.60 -9.67
CA SER A 88 29.79 -6.59 -9.44
C SER A 88 30.31 -7.29 -10.71
N GLN A 89 29.59 -7.21 -11.83
CA GLN A 89 30.04 -7.75 -13.13
C GLN A 89 30.80 -6.71 -13.96
N GLY A 90 30.64 -5.42 -13.66
CA GLY A 90 31.42 -4.33 -14.26
C GLY A 90 32.89 -4.39 -13.84
N GLU A 91 33.16 -4.62 -12.56
CA GLU A 91 34.52 -4.65 -11.99
C GLU A 91 35.37 -5.82 -12.51
N LYS A 92 34.76 -6.93 -12.94
CA LYS A 92 35.48 -8.11 -13.44
C LYS A 92 35.98 -7.98 -14.89
N LYS A 93 35.57 -6.93 -15.62
CA LYS A 93 35.96 -6.75 -17.04
C LYS A 93 37.23 -5.91 -17.23
N GLU A 94 37.71 -5.18 -16.22
CA GLU A 94 38.88 -4.31 -16.35
C GLU A 94 40.23 -4.97 -16.01
N THR A 95 40.27 -6.12 -15.31
CA THR A 95 41.54 -6.77 -14.91
C THR A 95 42.11 -7.74 -15.98
N LYS A 96 41.75 -7.59 -17.25
CA LYS A 96 42.21 -8.46 -18.36
C LYS A 96 42.83 -7.72 -19.55
N ARG A 97 43.43 -6.54 -19.32
CA ARG A 97 44.27 -5.84 -20.30
C ARG A 97 45.73 -5.90 -19.88
#